data_AF-W2USX6-F1
#
_entry.id   AF-W2USX6-F1
#
_cell.length_a   1.000
_cell.length_b   1.000
_cell.length_c   1.000
_cell.angle_alpha   90.00
_cell.angle_beta   90.00
_cell.angle_gamma   90.00
#
_symmetry.space_group_name_H-M   'P 1'
#
loop_
_entity.id
_entity.type
_entity.pdbx_description
1 polymer ?
#
loop_
_entity_poly.entity_id
_entity_poly.type
_entity_poly.pdbx_seq_one_letter_code
_entity_poly.pdbx_strand_id
1 'polypeptide(L)'
;MFFTMPMKIKNQVTTWLVVVLLLVSCSNNKHEIAPEKVKVALRAVGHHLLLAQNDSTSLVLPIEQISTSKYQLSFEKEITIVPDSLTSIISYYFNKASLPAQYIVEVIPCSDEEIAYSYQVQETKDMDIIPCKGRNLPGACYLITVEFLVSNTSPNQWIWVFFIFLGGILTSMIFYSFKKKNYPAKSIEDHAIMNIGHFSFYPKQHKLVKQSDEISLSKKECELLLILVTNANNIITREELTKKIWEDNGVIVGRSLDTYISKLRKKLKDDTSIKIVNVHGVGYKLETSVR
;
A
#
# COMPACT_ATOMS: atom_id res chain seq x y z
N MET A 1 12.92 46.21 11.10
CA MET A 1 11.86 46.49 10.11
C MET A 1 11.75 45.29 9.19
N PHE A 2 10.56 44.68 9.08
CA PHE A 2 10.09 43.67 8.09
C PHE A 2 10.88 42.34 8.02
N PHE A 3 10.42 41.18 8.50
CA PHE A 3 9.17 40.42 8.26
C PHE A 3 8.85 40.16 6.78
N THR A 4 9.18 38.95 6.30
CA THR A 4 8.42 38.05 5.39
C THR A 4 9.20 36.73 5.28
N MET A 5 8.69 35.52 5.10
CA MET A 5 7.42 34.81 5.28
C MET A 5 7.76 33.33 4.97
N PRO A 6 7.38 32.30 5.75
CA PRO A 6 7.73 30.93 5.42
C PRO A 6 6.84 30.39 4.29
N MET A 7 7.49 29.82 3.28
CA MET A 7 6.91 29.26 2.06
C MET A 7 6.04 28.03 2.36
N LYS A 8 4.86 28.00 1.72
CA LYS A 8 3.77 27.01 1.85
C LYS A 8 4.23 25.54 1.75
N ILE A 9 3.96 24.77 2.81
CA ILE A 9 4.00 23.29 2.89
C ILE A 9 2.99 22.59 1.94
N LYS A 10 2.15 23.35 1.22
CA LYS A 10 1.08 22.81 0.37
C LYS A 10 1.55 22.20 -0.97
N ASN A 11 2.80 22.44 -1.38
CA ASN A 11 3.33 22.01 -2.69
C ASN A 11 4.13 20.68 -2.69
N GLN A 12 4.48 20.15 -1.52
CA GLN A 12 5.25 18.89 -1.40
C GLN A 12 4.34 17.64 -1.47
N VAL A 13 3.09 17.76 -1.02
CA VAL A 13 2.13 16.63 -1.02
C VAL A 13 1.58 16.36 -2.43
N THR A 14 1.36 17.41 -3.22
CA THR A 14 0.87 17.27 -4.60
C THR A 14 1.94 16.73 -5.54
N THR A 15 3.21 17.07 -5.33
CA THR A 15 4.34 16.52 -6.10
C THR A 15 4.60 15.05 -5.76
N TRP A 16 4.53 14.65 -4.48
CA TRP A 16 4.61 13.23 -4.10
C TRP A 16 3.45 12.40 -4.63
N LEU A 17 2.23 12.94 -4.65
CA LEU A 17 1.05 12.24 -5.16
C LEU A 17 1.13 12.02 -6.68
N VAL A 18 1.69 12.96 -7.44
CA VAL A 18 1.95 12.82 -8.88
C VAL A 18 3.10 11.84 -9.16
N VAL A 19 4.17 11.84 -8.35
CA VAL A 19 5.27 10.87 -8.50
C VAL A 19 4.82 9.44 -8.19
N VAL A 20 3.97 9.24 -7.17
CA VAL A 20 3.38 7.93 -6.86
C VAL A 20 2.39 7.49 -7.96
N LEU A 21 1.60 8.40 -8.54
CA LEU A 21 0.73 8.08 -9.68
C LEU A 21 1.51 7.69 -10.94
N LEU A 22 2.68 8.31 -11.15
CA LEU A 22 3.58 7.98 -12.26
C LEU A 22 4.30 6.63 -12.05
N LEU A 23 4.65 6.28 -10.81
CA LEU A 23 5.22 4.95 -10.49
C LEU A 23 4.21 3.81 -10.60
N VAL A 24 2.92 4.07 -10.35
CA VAL A 24 1.85 3.07 -10.54
C VAL A 24 1.50 2.87 -12.02
N SER A 25 1.77 3.85 -12.90
CA SER A 25 1.50 3.73 -14.34
C SER A 25 2.52 2.91 -15.13
N CYS A 26 3.65 2.50 -14.54
CA CYS A 26 4.69 1.74 -15.25
C CYS A 26 5.02 0.42 -14.55
N SER A 27 4.06 -0.49 -14.46
CA SER A 27 4.39 -1.91 -14.28
C SER A 27 3.26 -2.80 -14.79
N ASN A 28 2.91 -2.66 -16.06
CA ASN A 28 2.26 -3.73 -16.80
C ASN A 28 3.26 -4.29 -17.82
N ASN A 29 4.35 -4.89 -17.34
CA ASN A 29 5.10 -5.83 -18.16
C ASN A 29 4.34 -7.15 -18.16
N LYS A 30 3.19 -7.18 -18.86
CA LYS A 30 2.74 -8.43 -19.46
C LYS A 30 3.83 -8.80 -20.46
N HIS A 31 4.48 -9.94 -20.26
CA HIS A 31 5.47 -10.46 -21.19
C HIS A 31 4.73 -10.91 -22.45
N GLU A 32 4.31 -9.96 -23.28
CA GLU A 32 3.53 -10.22 -24.47
C GLU A 32 4.46 -10.86 -25.51
N ILE A 33 4.15 -12.10 -25.88
CA ILE A 33 4.94 -12.87 -26.84
C ILE A 33 4.80 -12.18 -28.20
N ALA A 34 5.90 -11.63 -28.73
CA ALA A 34 5.87 -10.98 -30.04
C ALA A 34 5.56 -12.00 -31.14
N PRO A 35 4.39 -11.93 -31.82
CA PRO A 35 3.94 -12.97 -32.74
C PRO A 35 4.88 -13.15 -33.93
N GLU A 36 5.51 -12.06 -34.39
CA GLU A 36 6.48 -12.10 -35.49
C GLU A 36 7.74 -12.89 -35.12
N LYS A 37 8.21 -12.81 -33.87
CA LYS A 37 9.36 -13.63 -33.42
C LYS A 37 9.02 -15.12 -33.40
N VAL A 38 7.81 -15.47 -32.96
CA VAL A 38 7.34 -16.86 -32.94
C VAL A 38 7.26 -17.42 -34.35
N LYS A 39 6.65 -16.68 -35.28
CA LYS A 39 6.54 -17.10 -36.69
C LYS A 39 7.91 -17.32 -37.33
N VAL A 40 8.90 -16.47 -37.05
CA VAL A 40 10.27 -16.64 -37.56
C VAL A 40 10.93 -17.89 -36.95
N ALA A 41 10.80 -18.10 -35.63
CA ALA A 41 11.35 -19.27 -34.96
C ALA A 41 10.73 -20.59 -35.47
N LEU A 42 9.41 -20.65 -35.61
CA LEU A 42 8.71 -21.82 -36.13
C LEU A 42 9.04 -22.11 -37.60
N ARG A 43 9.27 -21.08 -38.43
CA ARG A 43 9.80 -21.30 -39.78
C ARG A 43 11.19 -21.92 -39.77
N ALA A 44 12.07 -21.48 -38.86
CA ALA A 44 13.39 -22.08 -38.71
C ALA A 44 13.30 -23.55 -38.23
N VAL A 45 12.38 -23.85 -37.31
CA VAL A 45 12.08 -25.23 -36.89
C VAL A 45 11.65 -26.07 -38.10
N GLY A 46 10.66 -25.61 -38.87
CA GLY A 46 10.19 -26.32 -40.07
C GLY A 46 11.31 -26.58 -41.07
N HIS A 47 12.14 -25.57 -41.34
CA HIS A 47 13.28 -25.72 -42.23
C HIS A 47 14.23 -26.85 -41.77
N HIS A 48 14.56 -26.89 -40.48
CA HIS A 48 15.48 -27.92 -39.96
C HIS A 48 14.84 -29.31 -39.87
N LEU A 49 13.52 -29.41 -39.71
CA LEU A 49 12.80 -30.68 -39.78
C LEU A 49 12.84 -31.28 -41.20
N LEU A 50 12.75 -30.44 -42.24
CA LEU A 50 12.91 -30.85 -43.63
C LEU A 50 14.35 -31.28 -43.92
N LEU A 51 15.34 -30.47 -43.50
CA LEU A 51 16.77 -30.82 -43.67
C LEU A 51 17.15 -32.12 -42.97
N ALA A 52 16.58 -32.42 -41.80
CA ALA A 52 16.82 -33.69 -41.09
C ALA A 52 16.38 -34.93 -41.91
N GLN A 53 15.52 -34.73 -42.91
CA GLN A 53 15.05 -35.76 -43.84
C GLN A 53 15.69 -35.64 -45.22
N ASN A 54 16.79 -34.87 -45.35
CA ASN A 54 17.44 -34.53 -46.62
C ASN A 54 16.52 -33.81 -47.62
N ASP A 55 15.46 -33.15 -47.14
CA ASP A 55 14.61 -32.32 -47.99
C ASP A 55 15.03 -30.85 -47.91
N SER A 56 15.61 -30.36 -48.99
CA SER A 56 16.03 -28.96 -49.14
C SER A 56 15.11 -28.16 -50.06
N THR A 57 14.02 -28.76 -50.55
CA THR A 57 13.20 -28.21 -51.63
C THR A 57 11.79 -27.88 -51.20
N SER A 58 11.17 -28.71 -50.34
CA SER A 58 9.78 -28.53 -49.96
C SER A 58 9.60 -27.29 -49.11
N LEU A 59 8.43 -26.67 -49.24
CA LEU A 59 8.13 -25.44 -48.53
C LEU A 59 7.59 -25.72 -47.12
N VAL A 60 8.03 -24.88 -46.18
CA VAL A 60 7.31 -24.65 -44.93
C VAL A 60 6.14 -23.73 -45.24
N LEU A 61 4.92 -24.19 -45.01
CA LEU A 61 3.72 -23.41 -45.27
C LEU A 61 3.61 -22.20 -44.30
N PRO A 62 2.76 -21.20 -44.59
CA PRO A 62 2.59 -20.05 -43.71
C PRO A 62 2.26 -20.49 -42.27
N ILE A 63 2.99 -19.95 -41.29
CA ILE A 63 2.70 -20.20 -39.88
C ILE A 63 1.38 -19.53 -39.51
N GLU A 64 0.40 -20.33 -39.13
CA GLU A 64 -0.92 -19.87 -38.74
C GLU A 64 -0.95 -19.58 -37.24
N GLN A 65 -1.51 -18.44 -36.87
CA GLN A 65 -1.71 -18.07 -35.47
C GLN A 65 -3.16 -18.38 -35.10
N ILE A 66 -3.37 -19.44 -34.32
CA ILE A 66 -4.70 -19.88 -33.87
C ILE A 66 -5.18 -19.01 -32.69
N SER A 67 -4.27 -18.68 -31.77
CA SER A 67 -4.55 -17.79 -30.63
C SER A 67 -3.35 -16.91 -30.28
N THR A 68 -3.42 -16.12 -29.21
CA THR A 68 -2.29 -15.29 -28.76
C THR A 68 -1.05 -16.12 -28.37
N SER A 69 -1.27 -17.34 -27.88
CA SER A 69 -0.22 -18.27 -27.44
C SER A 69 -0.12 -19.54 -28.28
N LYS A 70 -1.07 -19.81 -29.20
CA LYS A 70 -1.12 -21.04 -30.00
C LYS A 70 -0.85 -20.78 -31.49
N TYR A 71 0.08 -21.54 -32.05
CA TYR A 71 0.57 -21.42 -33.42
C TYR A 71 0.62 -22.79 -34.10
N GLN A 72 0.48 -22.81 -35.42
CA GLN A 72 0.46 -24.03 -36.22
C GLN A 72 1.51 -23.95 -37.34
N LEU A 73 2.25 -25.05 -37.50
CA LEU A 73 3.26 -25.30 -38.51
C LEU A 73 2.81 -26.49 -39.36
N SER A 74 2.91 -26.34 -40.69
CA SER A 74 2.60 -27.38 -41.66
C SER A 74 3.56 -27.31 -42.86
N PHE A 75 3.52 -28.33 -43.70
CA PHE A 75 4.47 -28.55 -44.78
C PHE A 75 3.76 -28.83 -46.10
N GLU A 76 4.41 -28.49 -47.21
CA GLU A 76 3.89 -28.78 -48.55
C GLU A 76 3.83 -30.29 -48.85
N LYS A 77 4.81 -31.05 -48.33
CA LYS A 77 4.90 -32.51 -48.51
C LYS A 77 4.79 -33.23 -47.18
N GLU A 78 4.43 -34.51 -47.27
CA GLU A 78 4.44 -35.44 -46.14
C GLU A 78 5.83 -35.57 -45.54
N ILE A 79 5.88 -35.65 -44.21
CA ILE A 79 7.13 -35.76 -43.47
C ILE A 79 7.06 -36.86 -42.41
N THR A 80 8.20 -37.46 -42.11
CA THR A 80 8.39 -38.41 -41.00
C THR A 80 8.77 -37.61 -39.75
N ILE A 81 8.04 -37.80 -38.65
CA ILE A 81 8.35 -37.10 -37.39
C ILE A 81 9.17 -38.02 -36.48
N VAL A 82 10.36 -37.55 -36.13
CA VAL A 82 11.21 -38.16 -35.09
C VAL A 82 11.11 -37.30 -33.82
N PRO A 83 10.47 -37.77 -32.74
CA PRO A 83 10.28 -37.04 -31.47
C PRO A 83 11.57 -36.42 -30.91
N ASP A 84 12.68 -37.13 -30.93
CA ASP A 84 13.96 -36.65 -30.38
C ASP A 84 14.53 -35.48 -31.21
N SER A 85 14.43 -35.55 -32.54
CA SER A 85 14.81 -34.46 -33.43
C SER A 85 13.85 -33.27 -33.29
N LEU A 86 12.53 -33.53 -33.22
CA LEU A 86 11.51 -32.49 -33.07
C LEU A 86 11.71 -31.67 -31.79
N THR A 87 11.87 -32.35 -30.66
CA THR A 87 12.07 -31.73 -29.34
C THR A 87 13.36 -30.91 -29.29
N SER A 88 14.48 -31.47 -29.79
CA SER A 88 15.78 -30.77 -29.79
C SER A 88 15.80 -29.56 -30.72
N ILE A 89 15.23 -29.66 -31.93
CA ILE A 89 15.13 -28.56 -32.90
C ILE A 89 14.26 -27.42 -32.35
N ILE A 90 13.08 -27.74 -31.81
CA ILE A 90 12.15 -26.74 -31.23
C ILE A 90 12.83 -26.02 -30.06
N SER A 91 13.37 -26.78 -29.10
CA SER A 91 14.04 -26.22 -27.93
C SER A 91 15.21 -25.31 -28.33
N TYR A 92 16.04 -25.74 -29.28
CA TYR A 92 17.16 -24.93 -29.77
C TYR A 92 16.71 -23.58 -30.36
N TYR A 93 15.72 -23.59 -31.25
CA TYR A 93 15.26 -22.37 -31.91
C TYR A 93 14.45 -21.45 -30.99
N PHE A 94 13.70 -22.00 -30.03
CA PHE A 94 12.97 -21.19 -29.06
C PHE A 94 13.92 -20.48 -28.11
N ASN A 95 14.95 -21.18 -27.62
CA ASN A 95 16.02 -20.57 -26.82
C ASN A 95 16.76 -19.49 -27.62
N LYS A 96 17.13 -19.78 -28.87
CA LYS A 96 17.81 -18.81 -29.76
C LYS A 96 16.99 -17.56 -30.03
N ALA A 97 15.66 -17.68 -30.10
CA ALA A 97 14.74 -16.57 -30.29
C ALA A 97 14.29 -15.88 -28.99
N SER A 98 14.78 -16.35 -27.83
CA SER A 98 14.37 -15.88 -26.50
C SER A 98 12.86 -15.96 -26.28
N LEU A 99 12.24 -17.06 -26.73
CA LEU A 99 10.82 -17.36 -26.53
C LEU A 99 10.59 -17.99 -25.13
N PRO A 100 9.34 -18.01 -24.63
CA PRO A 100 9.04 -18.60 -23.32
C PRO A 100 9.52 -20.04 -23.19
N ALA A 101 10.07 -20.38 -22.02
CA ALA A 101 10.61 -21.70 -21.74
C ALA A 101 9.53 -22.78 -21.58
N GLN A 102 8.29 -22.38 -21.25
CA GLN A 102 7.18 -23.31 -21.02
C GLN A 102 6.25 -23.36 -22.24
N TYR A 103 6.11 -24.54 -22.83
CA TYR A 103 5.24 -24.75 -23.99
C TYR A 103 4.82 -26.21 -24.13
N ILE A 104 3.71 -26.42 -24.84
CA ILE A 104 3.20 -27.72 -25.26
C ILE A 104 3.33 -27.80 -26.77
N VAL A 105 3.72 -28.97 -27.27
CA VAL A 105 3.74 -29.28 -28.71
C VAL A 105 2.86 -30.48 -28.97
N GLU A 106 2.00 -30.38 -29.98
CA GLU A 106 1.13 -31.48 -30.43
C GLU A 106 1.35 -31.70 -31.93
N VAL A 107 1.33 -32.96 -32.34
CA VAL A 107 1.47 -33.41 -33.72
C VAL A 107 0.20 -34.17 -34.07
N ILE A 108 -0.55 -33.63 -35.02
CA ILE A 108 -1.90 -34.05 -35.38
C ILE A 108 -1.87 -34.47 -36.86
N PRO A 109 -2.25 -35.71 -37.23
CA PRO A 109 -2.40 -36.09 -38.63
C PRO A 109 -3.49 -35.28 -39.31
N CYS A 110 -3.32 -34.96 -40.58
CA CYS A 110 -4.33 -34.20 -41.34
C CYS A 110 -5.64 -34.99 -41.59
N SER A 111 -5.66 -36.30 -41.34
CA SER A 111 -6.81 -37.18 -41.62
C SER A 111 -7.89 -37.20 -40.54
N ASP A 112 -7.48 -37.27 -39.27
CA ASP A 112 -8.38 -37.74 -38.19
C ASP A 112 -8.52 -36.75 -37.03
N GLU A 113 -7.90 -35.57 -37.10
CA GLU A 113 -7.91 -34.50 -36.07
C GLU A 113 -7.50 -34.95 -34.63
N GLU A 114 -7.08 -36.19 -34.45
CA GLU A 114 -6.60 -36.75 -33.19
C GLU A 114 -5.10 -36.53 -32.99
N ILE A 115 -4.67 -36.38 -31.73
CA ILE A 115 -3.26 -36.15 -31.39
C ILE A 115 -2.47 -37.46 -31.55
N ALA A 116 -1.58 -37.51 -32.54
CA ALA A 116 -0.67 -38.65 -32.74
C ALA A 116 0.52 -38.62 -31.79
N TYR A 117 1.01 -37.44 -31.44
CA TYR A 117 2.13 -37.26 -30.52
C TYR A 117 2.08 -35.91 -29.83
N SER A 118 2.42 -35.83 -28.55
CA SER A 118 2.55 -34.57 -27.83
C SER A 118 3.61 -34.63 -26.74
N TYR A 119 4.16 -33.48 -26.38
CA TYR A 119 5.08 -33.33 -25.25
C TYR A 119 4.97 -31.94 -24.63
N GLN A 120 5.42 -31.82 -23.38
CA GLN A 120 5.44 -30.57 -22.64
C GLN A 120 6.84 -30.29 -22.11
N VAL A 121 7.27 -29.03 -22.26
CA VAL A 121 8.51 -28.51 -21.70
C VAL A 121 8.17 -27.50 -20.60
N GLN A 122 8.86 -27.59 -19.47
CA GLN A 122 8.71 -26.69 -18.33
C GLN A 122 10.00 -25.87 -18.10
N GLU A 123 9.97 -24.92 -17.15
CA GLU A 123 11.13 -24.07 -16.84
C GLU A 123 12.34 -24.88 -16.34
N THR A 124 12.09 -25.96 -15.60
CA THR A 124 13.12 -26.87 -15.12
C THR A 124 13.09 -28.16 -15.91
N LYS A 125 14.22 -28.55 -16.51
CA LYS A 125 14.36 -29.76 -17.34
C LYS A 125 13.88 -31.05 -16.66
N ASP A 126 13.92 -31.13 -15.33
CA ASP A 126 13.48 -32.31 -14.58
C ASP A 126 11.95 -32.51 -14.61
N MET A 127 11.19 -31.51 -15.07
CA MET A 127 9.73 -31.55 -15.17
C MET A 127 9.22 -31.71 -16.62
N ASP A 128 10.12 -31.94 -17.58
CA ASP A 128 9.75 -32.16 -18.98
C ASP A 128 9.08 -33.53 -19.17
N ILE A 129 7.95 -33.55 -19.87
CA ILE A 129 7.24 -34.78 -20.22
C ILE A 129 7.43 -35.02 -21.72
N ILE A 130 8.42 -35.85 -22.06
CA ILE A 130 8.77 -36.22 -23.44
C ILE A 130 8.56 -37.73 -23.64
N PRO A 131 7.38 -38.18 -24.11
CA PRO A 131 7.11 -39.58 -24.39
C PRO A 131 7.74 -40.05 -25.71
N CYS A 132 7.69 -41.36 -25.98
CA CYS A 132 8.00 -41.96 -27.29
C CYS A 132 9.42 -41.74 -27.86
N LYS A 133 10.43 -41.48 -27.01
CA LYS A 133 11.85 -41.40 -27.43
C LYS A 133 12.27 -42.65 -28.21
N GLY A 134 12.96 -42.47 -29.33
CA GLY A 134 13.42 -43.54 -30.22
C GLY A 134 12.35 -44.18 -31.12
N ARG A 135 11.12 -43.67 -31.17
CA ARG A 135 10.08 -44.11 -32.14
C ARG A 135 9.91 -43.09 -33.25
N ASN A 136 9.61 -43.55 -34.47
CA ASN A 136 9.31 -42.66 -35.59
C ASN A 136 7.82 -42.71 -35.90
N LEU A 137 7.21 -41.55 -36.11
CA LEU A 137 5.91 -41.46 -36.75
C LEU A 137 6.14 -41.60 -38.27
N PRO A 138 5.32 -42.40 -38.98
CA PRO A 138 5.50 -42.65 -40.41
C PRO A 138 5.39 -41.36 -41.25
N GLY A 139 5.86 -41.41 -42.50
CA GLY A 139 5.68 -40.30 -43.43
C GLY A 139 4.20 -40.06 -43.71
N ALA A 140 3.68 -38.92 -43.29
CA ALA A 140 2.30 -38.50 -43.52
C ALA A 140 2.17 -36.98 -43.46
N CYS A 141 0.96 -36.47 -43.74
CA CYS A 141 0.61 -35.07 -43.52
C CYS A 141 0.39 -34.84 -42.02
N TYR A 142 1.13 -33.88 -41.45
CA TYR A 142 1.02 -33.51 -40.04
C TYR A 142 0.86 -32.00 -39.86
N LEU A 143 0.02 -31.62 -38.90
CA LEU A 143 -0.08 -30.30 -38.31
C LEU A 143 0.67 -30.31 -36.97
N ILE A 144 1.68 -29.45 -36.84
CA ILE A 144 2.43 -29.29 -35.59
C ILE A 144 1.91 -28.02 -34.91
N THR A 145 1.23 -28.19 -33.78
CA THR A 145 0.77 -27.06 -32.96
C THR A 145 1.75 -26.81 -31.83
N VAL A 146 1.96 -25.53 -31.51
CA VAL A 146 2.75 -25.10 -30.36
C VAL A 146 1.93 -24.11 -29.55
N GLU A 147 1.77 -24.38 -28.26
CA GLU A 147 1.06 -23.54 -27.32
C GLU A 147 1.98 -23.11 -26.17
N PHE A 148 2.20 -21.80 -26.03
CA PHE A 148 3.01 -21.25 -24.94
C PHE A 148 2.22 -21.16 -23.64
N LEU A 149 2.77 -21.70 -22.57
CA LEU A 149 2.20 -21.64 -21.23
C LEU A 149 2.67 -20.33 -20.58
N VAL A 150 1.91 -19.25 -20.74
CA VAL A 150 2.19 -18.00 -20.04
C VAL A 150 1.72 -18.15 -18.60
N SER A 151 2.64 -18.27 -17.66
CA SER A 151 2.32 -18.15 -16.25
C SER A 151 1.87 -16.70 -16.00
N ASN A 152 0.59 -16.52 -15.69
CA ASN A 152 0.10 -15.29 -15.08
C ASN A 152 0.58 -15.26 -13.63
N THR A 153 1.89 -15.22 -13.39
CA THR A 153 2.38 -14.60 -12.17
C THR A 153 2.03 -13.14 -12.29
N SER A 154 0.87 -12.76 -11.76
CA SER A 154 0.70 -11.38 -11.35
C SER A 154 1.93 -11.08 -10.49
N PRO A 155 2.78 -10.10 -10.86
CA PRO A 155 3.70 -9.60 -9.89
C PRO A 155 2.81 -9.21 -8.73
N ASN A 156 3.13 -9.68 -7.52
CA ASN A 156 2.48 -9.28 -6.28
C ASN A 156 2.70 -7.76 -6.07
N GLN A 157 2.18 -6.93 -6.97
CA GLN A 157 2.22 -5.48 -6.95
C GLN A 157 1.49 -5.00 -5.71
N TRP A 158 0.47 -5.75 -5.26
CA TRP A 158 -0.16 -5.54 -3.97
C TRP A 158 0.81 -5.65 -2.80
N ILE A 159 1.83 -6.51 -2.84
CA ILE A 159 2.84 -6.60 -1.76
C ILE A 159 3.69 -5.32 -1.74
N TRP A 160 4.13 -4.83 -2.89
CA TRP A 160 4.89 -3.57 -2.97
C TRP A 160 4.04 -2.36 -2.61
N VAL A 161 2.78 -2.31 -3.06
CA VAL A 161 1.81 -1.28 -2.67
C VAL A 161 1.53 -1.35 -1.17
N PHE A 162 1.45 -2.54 -0.59
CA PHE A 162 1.29 -2.75 0.85
C PHE A 162 2.53 -2.31 1.62
N PHE A 163 3.75 -2.57 1.12
CA PHE A 163 4.99 -2.05 1.74
C PHE A 163 5.14 -0.53 1.57
N ILE A 164 4.68 0.06 0.47
CA ILE A 164 4.64 1.51 0.27
C ILE A 164 3.61 2.14 1.22
N PHE A 165 2.43 1.51 1.40
CA PHE A 165 1.44 1.94 2.38
C PHE A 165 1.94 1.77 3.82
N LEU A 166 2.55 0.63 4.15
CA LEU A 166 3.10 0.34 5.48
C LEU A 166 4.29 1.25 5.80
N GLY A 167 5.17 1.51 4.83
CA GLY A 167 6.25 2.48 4.93
C GLY A 167 5.73 3.91 5.06
N GLY A 168 4.68 4.27 4.33
CA GLY A 168 3.97 5.54 4.47
C GLY A 168 3.32 5.71 5.85
N ILE A 169 2.73 4.64 6.39
CA ILE A 169 2.14 4.61 7.74
C ILE A 169 3.22 4.67 8.82
N LEU A 170 4.34 3.94 8.65
CA LEU A 170 5.47 3.96 9.60
C LEU A 170 6.18 5.31 9.60
N THR A 171 6.44 5.91 8.44
CA THR A 171 7.01 7.26 8.36
C THR A 171 6.03 8.32 8.85
N SER A 172 4.72 8.14 8.63
CA SER A 172 3.67 8.98 9.22
C SER A 172 3.57 8.79 10.74
N MET A 173 3.70 7.58 11.28
CA MET A 173 3.74 7.31 12.73
C MET A 173 5.00 7.88 13.38
N ILE A 174 6.16 7.75 12.72
CA ILE A 174 7.42 8.34 13.17
C ILE A 174 7.31 9.87 13.10
N PHE A 175 6.85 10.44 11.99
CA PHE A 175 6.63 11.89 11.87
C PHE A 175 5.54 12.39 12.81
N TYR A 176 4.48 11.63 13.10
CA TYR A 176 3.45 11.97 14.09
C TYR A 176 3.98 11.82 15.52
N SER A 177 4.94 10.93 15.76
CA SER A 177 5.66 10.83 17.04
C SER A 177 6.69 11.95 17.22
N PHE A 178 7.31 12.44 16.14
CA PHE A 178 8.17 13.63 16.16
C PHE A 178 7.39 14.95 16.08
N LYS A 179 6.13 14.91 15.60
CA LYS A 179 5.15 16.00 15.63
C LYS A 179 4.17 15.88 16.79
N LYS A 180 4.40 14.93 17.71
CA LYS A 180 4.17 15.19 19.13
C LYS A 180 5.15 16.29 19.47
N LYS A 181 4.67 17.54 19.30
CA LYS A 181 5.09 18.67 20.12
C LYS A 181 5.45 18.11 21.48
N ASN A 182 6.64 18.41 21.95
CA ASN A 182 6.96 18.43 23.37
C ASN A 182 5.90 19.30 24.07
N TYR A 183 4.71 18.74 24.32
CA TYR A 183 3.97 19.05 25.51
C TYR A 183 4.67 18.20 26.55
N PRO A 184 5.46 18.81 27.45
CA PRO A 184 5.89 18.06 28.61
C PRO A 184 4.61 17.51 29.23
N ALA A 185 4.55 16.19 29.41
CA ALA A 185 3.69 15.63 30.42
C ALA A 185 4.20 16.23 31.73
N LYS A 186 3.65 17.38 32.11
CA LYS A 186 3.91 17.99 33.39
C LYS A 186 3.18 17.11 34.39
N SER A 187 3.91 16.14 34.93
CA SER A 187 3.56 15.53 36.21
C SER A 187 3.23 16.67 37.18
N ILE A 188 2.22 16.47 38.04
CA ILE A 188 1.78 17.43 39.05
C ILE A 188 2.81 17.47 40.19
N GLU A 189 4.08 17.61 39.84
CA GLU A 189 5.18 17.78 40.77
C GLU A 189 5.63 19.24 40.65
N ASP A 190 5.28 19.99 41.70
CA ASP A 190 5.73 21.36 42.02
C ASP A 190 5.02 22.55 41.36
N HIS A 191 3.69 22.53 41.34
CA HIS A 191 2.96 23.80 41.32
C HIS A 191 2.93 24.42 42.73
N ALA A 192 3.78 25.42 42.95
CA ALA A 192 3.71 26.33 44.09
C ALA A 192 2.36 27.09 44.10
N ILE A 193 1.96 27.57 45.28
CA ILE A 193 0.69 28.28 45.54
C ILE A 193 0.48 29.36 44.46
N MET A 194 -0.70 29.35 43.81
CA MET A 194 -1.04 30.31 42.76
C MET A 194 -2.06 31.31 43.27
N ASN A 195 -1.76 32.59 43.14
CA ASN A 195 -2.72 33.65 43.44
C ASN A 195 -3.55 33.94 42.19
N ILE A 196 -4.86 33.91 42.33
CA ILE A 196 -5.83 34.20 41.27
C ILE A 196 -6.81 35.18 41.89
N GLY A 197 -6.81 36.44 41.44
CA GLY A 197 -7.52 37.53 42.12
C GLY A 197 -7.19 37.57 43.61
N HIS A 198 -8.21 37.49 44.46
CA HIS A 198 -8.11 37.44 45.92
C HIS A 198 -8.09 36.02 46.50
N PHE A 199 -8.05 34.98 45.66
CA PHE A 199 -7.93 33.60 46.09
C PHE A 199 -6.49 33.10 45.99
N SER A 200 -6.03 32.41 47.03
CA SER A 200 -4.85 31.57 46.98
C SER A 200 -5.26 30.13 46.65
N PHE A 201 -4.86 29.65 45.48
CA PHE A 201 -5.12 28.31 44.99
C PHE A 201 -3.97 27.37 45.34
N TYR A 202 -4.31 26.25 45.98
CA TYR A 202 -3.40 25.20 46.39
C TYR A 202 -3.72 23.92 45.61
N PRO A 203 -3.12 23.70 44.43
CA PRO A 203 -3.41 22.54 43.59
C PRO A 203 -3.14 21.20 44.30
N LYS A 204 -2.05 21.09 45.07
CA LYS A 204 -1.70 19.86 45.78
C LYS A 204 -2.70 19.50 46.90
N GLN A 205 -3.34 20.50 47.49
CA GLN A 205 -4.28 20.32 48.60
C GLN A 205 -5.74 20.37 48.14
N HIS A 206 -5.99 20.52 46.83
CA HIS A 206 -7.31 20.69 46.23
C HIS A 206 -8.17 21.74 46.97
N LYS A 207 -7.61 22.92 47.26
CA LYS A 207 -8.32 23.97 48.00
C LYS A 207 -8.07 25.37 47.47
N LEU A 208 -9.03 26.25 47.72
CA LEU A 208 -8.95 27.70 47.56
C LEU A 208 -9.07 28.35 48.92
N VAL A 209 -8.26 29.37 49.19
CA VAL A 209 -8.33 30.16 50.41
C VAL A 209 -8.54 31.62 50.05
N LYS A 210 -9.54 32.26 50.66
CA LYS A 210 -9.77 33.71 50.55
C LYS A 210 -10.01 34.29 51.93
N GLN A 211 -9.19 35.25 52.35
CA GLN A 211 -9.35 35.99 53.62
C GLN A 211 -9.65 35.09 54.85
N SER A 212 -9.07 33.89 54.89
CA SER A 212 -9.23 32.84 55.92
C SER A 212 -10.38 31.84 55.72
N ASP A 213 -11.21 31.99 54.69
CA ASP A 213 -12.21 30.99 54.32
C ASP A 213 -11.60 29.93 53.40
N GLU A 214 -11.65 28.67 53.83
CA GLU A 214 -11.17 27.51 53.07
C GLU A 214 -12.30 26.86 52.27
N ILE A 215 -12.13 26.78 50.95
CA ILE A 215 -13.07 26.17 50.01
C ILE A 215 -12.42 24.93 49.41
N SER A 216 -12.94 23.75 49.71
CA SER A 216 -12.46 22.49 49.14
C SER A 216 -12.92 22.29 47.69
N LEU A 217 -12.06 21.69 46.87
CA LEU A 217 -12.30 21.34 45.47
C LEU A 217 -12.25 19.82 45.30
N SER A 218 -13.12 19.28 44.45
CA SER A 218 -12.95 17.90 43.99
C SER A 218 -11.76 17.80 43.04
N LYS A 219 -11.19 16.59 42.87
CA LYS A 219 -10.06 16.33 41.97
C LYS A 219 -10.28 16.92 40.56
N LYS A 220 -11.46 16.70 39.99
CA LYS A 220 -11.83 17.20 38.65
C LYS A 220 -12.02 18.71 38.60
N GLU A 221 -12.56 19.32 39.66
CA GLU A 221 -12.65 20.78 39.77
C GLU A 221 -11.26 21.42 39.88
N CYS A 222 -10.35 20.79 40.62
CA CYS A 222 -8.97 21.25 40.76
C CYS A 222 -8.21 21.15 39.43
N GLU A 223 -8.31 20.02 38.72
CA GLU A 223 -7.71 19.85 37.38
C GLU A 223 -8.24 20.89 36.39
N LEU A 224 -9.56 21.10 36.35
CA LEU A 224 -10.19 22.11 35.48
C LEU A 224 -9.72 23.53 35.83
N LEU A 225 -9.72 23.88 37.11
CA LEU A 225 -9.28 25.20 37.55
C LEU A 225 -7.80 25.43 37.26
N LEU A 226 -6.94 24.43 37.47
CA LEU A 226 -5.52 24.48 37.16
C LEU A 226 -5.28 24.79 35.67
N ILE A 227 -6.01 24.13 34.77
CA ILE A 227 -5.90 24.37 33.33
C ILE A 227 -6.33 25.80 32.99
N LEU A 228 -7.45 26.27 33.56
CA LEU A 228 -7.97 27.62 33.34
C LEU A 228 -7.04 28.71 33.87
N VAL A 229 -6.40 28.48 35.02
CA VAL A 229 -5.49 29.43 35.67
C VAL A 229 -4.15 29.50 34.94
N THR A 230 -3.62 28.35 34.55
CA THR A 230 -2.37 28.28 33.77
C THR A 230 -2.52 28.99 32.42
N ASN A 231 -3.73 29.04 31.89
CA ASN A 231 -4.07 29.71 30.64
C ASN A 231 -5.00 30.90 30.88
N ALA A 232 -4.80 31.63 31.98
CA ALA A 232 -5.59 32.82 32.30
C ALA A 232 -5.58 33.80 31.13
N ASN A 233 -6.72 34.44 30.89
CA ASN A 233 -7.00 35.36 29.79
C ASN A 233 -6.91 34.76 28.37
N ASN A 234 -6.73 33.44 28.23
CA ASN A 234 -6.80 32.74 26.95
C ASN A 234 -8.07 31.89 26.84
N ILE A 235 -8.57 31.74 25.62
CA ILE A 235 -9.74 30.90 25.32
C ILE A 235 -9.27 29.45 25.16
N ILE A 236 -9.88 28.54 25.91
CA ILE A 236 -9.63 27.10 25.82
C ILE A 236 -10.88 26.42 25.29
N THR A 237 -10.73 25.57 24.28
CA THR A 237 -11.89 24.95 23.63
C THR A 237 -12.55 23.89 24.52
N ARG A 238 -13.83 23.60 24.26
CA ARG A 238 -14.54 22.55 25.00
C ARG A 238 -13.91 21.18 24.81
N GLU A 239 -13.46 20.90 23.58
CA GLU A 239 -12.82 19.64 23.21
C GLU A 239 -11.48 19.50 23.95
N GLU A 240 -10.69 20.57 24.03
CA GLU A 240 -9.39 20.55 24.73
C GLU A 240 -9.56 20.36 26.24
N LEU A 241 -10.53 21.06 26.85
CA LEU A 241 -10.86 20.88 28.27
C LEU A 241 -11.37 19.47 28.55
N THR A 242 -12.24 18.95 27.68
CA THR A 242 -12.82 17.61 27.87
C THR A 242 -11.74 16.54 27.75
N LYS A 243 -10.88 16.66 26.74
CA LYS A 243 -9.77 15.74 26.51
C LYS A 243 -8.80 15.68 27.69
N LYS A 244 -8.29 16.85 28.13
CA LYS A 244 -7.30 16.91 29.22
C LYS A 244 -7.83 16.40 30.56
N ILE A 245 -9.13 16.59 30.82
CA ILE A 245 -9.72 16.20 32.10
C ILE A 245 -10.17 14.74 32.08
N TRP A 246 -10.72 14.23 30.98
CA TRP A 246 -11.36 12.91 30.95
C TRP A 246 -10.67 11.86 30.09
N GLU A 247 -10.20 12.18 28.89
CA GLU A 247 -9.60 11.19 27.98
C GLU A 247 -8.23 10.70 28.46
N ASP A 248 -7.39 11.61 28.96
CA ASP A 248 -6.03 11.26 29.41
C ASP A 248 -6.01 10.49 30.75
N ASN A 249 -7.15 10.39 31.45
CA ASN A 249 -7.26 9.76 32.77
C ASN A 249 -8.14 8.50 32.81
N GLY A 250 -8.62 8.00 31.66
CA GLY A 250 -9.32 6.72 31.56
C GLY A 250 -10.67 6.60 32.30
N VAL A 251 -11.30 7.73 32.67
CA VAL A 251 -12.57 7.73 33.40
C VAL A 251 -13.73 8.11 32.47
N ILE A 252 -14.60 7.13 32.19
CA ILE A 252 -15.88 7.31 31.51
C ILE A 252 -16.81 8.16 32.40
N VAL A 253 -17.27 9.31 31.91
CA VAL A 253 -17.96 10.30 32.77
C VAL A 253 -19.46 10.13 32.79
N GLY A 254 -20.03 10.18 33.99
CA GLY A 254 -21.46 10.39 34.25
C GLY A 254 -21.90 11.86 34.43
N ARG A 255 -21.05 12.89 34.19
CA ARG A 255 -21.42 14.33 34.30
C ARG A 255 -20.66 15.22 33.30
N SER A 256 -21.31 16.25 32.76
CA SER A 256 -20.77 17.13 31.71
C SER A 256 -19.77 18.18 32.23
N LEU A 257 -18.86 18.64 31.36
CA LEU A 257 -17.94 19.78 31.60
C LEU A 257 -18.67 21.02 32.15
N ASP A 258 -19.85 21.31 31.61
CA ASP A 258 -20.66 22.47 31.99
C ASP A 258 -21.11 22.43 33.47
N THR A 259 -21.30 21.22 34.01
CA THR A 259 -21.61 21.03 35.44
C THR A 259 -20.45 21.50 36.31
N TYR A 260 -19.22 21.16 35.93
CA TYR A 260 -18.01 21.55 36.67
C TYR A 260 -17.72 23.04 36.53
N ILE A 261 -17.90 23.62 35.35
CA ILE A 261 -17.83 25.08 35.13
C ILE A 261 -18.84 25.81 36.03
N SER A 262 -20.06 25.29 36.13
CA SER A 262 -21.11 25.87 36.97
C SER A 262 -20.76 25.83 38.46
N LYS A 263 -20.14 24.74 38.94
CA LYS A 263 -19.66 24.62 40.32
C LYS A 263 -18.50 25.57 40.61
N LEU A 264 -17.51 25.64 39.71
CA LEU A 264 -16.39 26.57 39.86
C LEU A 264 -16.86 28.03 39.89
N ARG A 265 -17.81 28.41 39.03
CA ARG A 265 -18.42 29.76 39.05
C ARG A 265 -19.08 30.09 40.38
N LYS A 266 -19.75 29.12 41.01
CA LYS A 266 -20.35 29.32 42.35
C LYS A 266 -19.28 29.53 43.42
N LYS A 267 -18.19 28.75 43.38
CA LYS A 267 -17.08 28.84 44.35
C LYS A 267 -16.24 30.11 44.19
N LEU A 268 -16.15 30.66 42.98
CA LEU A 268 -15.41 31.89 42.69
C LEU A 268 -16.28 33.16 42.71
N LYS A 269 -17.58 33.04 43.01
CA LYS A 269 -18.54 34.15 42.91
C LYS A 269 -18.21 35.32 43.84
N ASP A 270 -17.55 35.05 44.95
CA ASP A 270 -17.27 36.06 45.98
C ASP A 270 -16.19 37.07 45.56
N ASP A 271 -15.48 36.83 44.46
CA ASP A 271 -14.48 37.75 43.93
C ASP A 271 -14.89 38.28 42.56
N THR A 272 -15.06 39.58 42.45
CA THR A 272 -15.43 40.27 41.21
C THR A 272 -14.25 40.42 40.25
N SER A 273 -13.01 40.19 40.72
CA SER A 273 -11.80 40.31 39.90
C SER A 273 -11.53 39.08 39.01
N ILE A 274 -12.28 37.99 39.21
CA ILE A 274 -12.12 36.74 38.47
C ILE A 274 -13.46 36.29 37.91
N LYS A 275 -13.50 35.94 36.63
CA LYS A 275 -14.72 35.42 36.01
C LYS A 275 -14.42 34.36 34.97
N ILE A 276 -15.13 33.24 35.05
CA ILE A 276 -15.13 32.23 33.97
C ILE A 276 -16.19 32.62 32.95
N VAL A 277 -15.76 33.10 31.78
CA VAL A 277 -16.62 33.52 30.67
C VAL A 277 -16.81 32.37 29.67
N ASN A 278 -18.03 32.22 29.17
CA ASN A 278 -18.33 31.29 28.07
C ASN A 278 -18.20 32.07 26.75
N VAL A 279 -17.35 31.59 25.86
CA VAL A 279 -17.24 32.10 24.50
C VAL A 279 -18.08 31.18 23.62
N HIS A 280 -19.22 31.68 23.16
CA HIS A 280 -20.20 30.91 22.39
C HIS A 280 -19.55 30.22 21.18
N GLY A 281 -19.85 28.93 21.01
CA GLY A 281 -19.33 28.11 19.92
C GLY A 281 -17.84 27.72 20.02
N VAL A 282 -17.09 28.23 21.01
CA VAL A 282 -15.64 28.01 21.10
C VAL A 282 -15.25 27.32 22.40
N GLY A 283 -15.60 27.87 23.56
CA GLY A 283 -15.16 27.31 24.83
C GLY A 283 -15.23 28.25 26.02
N TYR A 284 -14.26 28.14 26.93
CA TYR A 284 -14.24 28.86 28.19
C TYR A 284 -12.95 29.67 28.34
N LYS A 285 -13.07 30.83 28.98
CA LYS A 285 -11.95 31.72 29.29
C LYS A 285 -12.03 32.13 30.76
N LEU A 286 -10.92 32.04 31.48
CA LEU A 286 -10.80 32.66 32.80
C LEU A 286 -10.29 34.07 32.61
N GLU A 287 -11.11 35.06 32.93
CA GLU A 287 -10.70 36.46 32.95
C GLU A 287 -10.25 36.81 34.35
N THR A 288 -9.07 37.41 34.44
CA THR A 288 -8.51 37.93 35.69
C THR A 288 -8.19 39.39 35.47
N SER A 289 -8.82 40.28 36.24
CA SER A 289 -8.45 41.69 36.29
C SER A 289 -7.34 41.85 37.33
N VAL A 290 -6.16 41.31 37.04
CA VAL A 290 -4.98 41.60 37.85
C VAL A 290 -4.52 43.00 37.46
N ARG A 291 -4.58 43.93 38.42
CA ARG A 291 -3.91 45.23 38.33
C ARG A 291 -2.60 45.13 39.09
#